data_AF-A0A3F3H1G0-F1
#
_entry.id   AF-A0A3F3H1G0-F1
#
_cell.length_a   1.000
_cell.length_b   1.000
_cell.length_c   1.000
_cell.angle_alpha   90.00
_cell.angle_beta   90.00
_cell.angle_gamma   90.00
#
_symmetry.space_group_name_H-M   'P 1'
#
loop_
_entity.id
_entity.type
_entity.pdbx_description
1 polymer ?
#
loop_
_entity_poly.entity_id
_entity_poly.type
_entity_poly.pdbx_seq_one_letter_code
_entity_poly.pdbx_strand_id
1 'polypeptide(L)'
;MKSLSKFLHKLLHHPNTLAWVFPIVMVAIMSTYNTVIRFGFSEQKLERVWLMYPVVVVFIYCLRTFVTLPITMRLHKHYPKFIKNHLSESYTVPLTVMMLNVSIMMLWLTEMYHRLYPQFLPGYLMNWVKTFFVAVPIFFLIVRPIILAIFDYLRNRFPVEPLIEKMEDTLETGHRA
;
A
#
# COMPACT_ATOMS: atom_id res chain seq x y z
N MET A 1 24.01 14.73 7.90
CA MET A 1 22.73 15.42 7.53
C MET A 1 22.54 15.63 6.02
N LYS A 2 23.49 16.21 5.27
CA LYS A 2 23.34 16.44 3.80
C LYS A 2 23.09 15.17 2.94
N SER A 3 23.60 14.01 3.38
CA SER A 3 23.34 12.72 2.71
C SER A 3 21.89 12.25 2.90
N LEU A 4 21.34 12.45 4.10
CA LEU A 4 19.97 12.06 4.45
C LEU A 4 18.93 12.90 3.69
N SER A 5 19.15 14.22 3.55
CA SER A 5 18.25 15.09 2.80
C SER A 5 18.21 14.75 1.30
N LYS A 6 19.37 14.44 0.69
CA LYS A 6 19.43 13.96 -0.70
C LYS A 6 18.73 12.61 -0.89
N PHE A 7 18.88 11.69 0.05
CA PHE A 7 18.20 10.39 0.01
C PHE A 7 16.67 10.55 0.12
N LEU A 8 16.20 11.37 1.07
CA LEU A 8 14.78 11.69 1.26
C LEU A 8 14.18 12.38 0.02
N HIS A 9 14.92 13.32 -0.58
CA HIS A 9 14.50 13.99 -1.81
C HIS A 9 14.39 12.99 -2.97
N LYS A 10 15.36 12.08 -3.12
CA LYS A 10 15.30 11.00 -4.12
C LYS A 10 14.12 10.05 -3.89
N LEU A 11 13.82 9.72 -2.63
CA LEU A 11 12.67 8.90 -2.24
C LEU A 11 11.34 9.59 -2.56
N LEU A 12 11.19 10.87 -2.26
CA LEU A 12 9.95 11.63 -2.47
C LEU A 12 9.48 11.60 -3.95
N HIS A 13 10.45 11.66 -4.87
CA HIS A 13 10.20 11.71 -6.31
C HIS A 13 10.22 10.34 -6.99
N HIS A 14 10.59 9.26 -6.28
CA HIS A 14 10.64 7.93 -6.86
C HIS A 14 9.23 7.34 -7.06
N PRO A 15 8.89 6.78 -8.25
CA PRO A 15 7.54 6.30 -8.55
C PRO A 15 7.09 5.14 -7.64
N ASN A 16 8.02 4.33 -7.15
CA ASN A 16 7.70 3.20 -6.27
C ASN A 16 7.45 3.61 -4.82
N THR A 17 7.72 4.86 -4.41
CA THR A 17 7.61 5.25 -3.00
C THR A 17 6.17 5.16 -2.51
N LEU A 18 5.21 5.62 -3.30
CA LEU A 18 3.78 5.44 -2.99
C LEU A 18 3.40 3.96 -2.89
N ALA A 19 4.03 3.09 -3.69
CA ALA A 19 3.77 1.65 -3.65
C ALA A 19 4.20 1.01 -2.32
N TRP A 20 5.16 1.60 -1.60
CA TRP A 20 5.56 1.19 -0.25
C TRP A 20 4.74 1.89 0.83
N VAL A 21 4.50 3.19 0.70
CA VAL A 21 3.81 3.97 1.75
C VAL A 21 2.36 3.50 1.95
N PHE A 22 1.64 3.16 0.87
CA PHE A 22 0.26 2.68 0.99
C PHE A 22 0.14 1.40 1.84
N PRO A 23 0.87 0.29 1.55
CA PRO A 23 0.87 -0.89 2.40
C PRO A 23 1.30 -0.61 3.84
N ILE A 24 2.35 0.18 4.06
CA ILE A 24 2.85 0.51 5.41
C ILE A 24 1.73 1.13 6.23
N VAL A 25 1.15 2.23 5.75
CA VAL A 25 0.10 2.96 6.49
C VAL A 25 -1.15 2.09 6.67
N MET A 26 -1.56 1.38 5.63
CA MET A 26 -2.76 0.55 5.68
C MET A 26 -2.62 -0.61 6.68
N VAL A 27 -1.48 -1.30 6.67
CA VAL A 27 -1.21 -2.42 7.58
C VAL A 27 -1.12 -1.93 9.01
N ALA A 28 -0.52 -0.76 9.26
CA ALA A 28 -0.44 -0.19 10.61
C ALA A 28 -1.83 0.10 11.18
N ILE A 29 -2.70 0.74 10.38
CA ILE A 29 -4.08 1.06 10.77
C ILE A 29 -4.88 -0.22 11.02
N MET A 30 -4.88 -1.16 10.07
CA MET A 30 -5.68 -2.39 10.17
C MET A 30 -5.18 -3.30 11.30
N SER A 31 -3.87 -3.38 11.52
CA SER A 31 -3.27 -4.15 12.61
C SER A 31 -3.64 -3.58 13.98
N THR A 32 -3.57 -2.26 14.12
CA THR A 32 -3.97 -1.57 15.35
C THR A 32 -5.47 -1.73 15.60
N TYR A 33 -6.29 -1.49 14.58
CA TYR A 33 -7.75 -1.66 14.65
C TYR A 33 -8.14 -3.08 15.07
N ASN A 34 -7.59 -4.11 14.40
CA ASN A 34 -7.89 -5.50 14.70
C ASN A 34 -7.45 -5.89 16.12
N THR A 35 -6.35 -5.33 16.61
CA THR A 35 -5.85 -5.60 17.97
C THR A 35 -6.76 -4.95 19.02
N VAL A 36 -7.13 -3.68 18.83
CA VAL A 36 -7.97 -2.93 19.76
C VAL A 36 -9.38 -3.53 19.85
N ILE A 37 -9.99 -3.92 18.73
CA ILE A 37 -11.32 -4.54 18.76
C ILE A 37 -11.31 -5.93 19.39
N ARG A 38 -10.26 -6.73 19.15
CA ARG A 38 -10.24 -8.14 19.56
C ARG A 38 -9.79 -8.33 21.01
N PHE A 39 -8.92 -7.46 21.51
CA PHE A 39 -8.31 -7.61 22.83
C PHE A 39 -8.48 -6.38 23.75
N GLY A 40 -9.13 -5.31 23.28
CA GLY A 40 -9.20 -4.03 23.98
C GLY A 40 -7.87 -3.28 23.97
N PHE A 41 -7.77 -2.21 24.77
CA PHE A 41 -6.51 -1.50 25.01
C PHE A 41 -5.63 -2.32 25.97
N SER A 42 -4.79 -3.18 25.41
CA SER A 42 -3.77 -3.93 26.15
C SER A 42 -2.40 -3.66 25.54
N GLU A 43 -1.55 -2.96 26.29
CA GLU A 43 -0.20 -2.56 25.84
C GLU A 43 0.66 -3.77 25.44
N GLN A 44 0.63 -4.84 26.23
CA GLN A 44 1.43 -6.06 25.95
C GLN A 44 1.03 -6.75 24.64
N LYS A 45 -0.25 -6.70 24.27
CA LYS A 45 -0.74 -7.28 23.01
C LYS A 45 -0.42 -6.38 21.83
N LEU A 46 -0.54 -5.06 22.00
CA LEU A 46 -0.16 -4.08 20.99
C LEU A 46 1.35 -4.14 20.69
N GLU A 47 2.20 -4.19 21.70
CA GLU A 47 3.65 -4.27 21.53
C GLU A 47 4.06 -5.52 20.73
N ARG A 48 3.47 -6.69 21.04
CA ARG A 48 3.75 -7.93 20.31
C ARG A 48 3.34 -7.83 18.83
N VAL A 49 2.23 -7.17 18.54
CA VAL A 49 1.75 -6.96 17.18
C VAL A 49 2.66 -5.99 16.42
N TRP A 50 3.13 -4.93 17.08
CA TRP A 50 4.09 -3.99 16.54
C TRP A 50 5.47 -4.61 16.29
N LEU A 51 5.87 -5.60 17.07
CA LEU A 51 7.10 -6.37 16.82
C LEU A 51 7.02 -7.17 15.51
N MET A 52 5.85 -7.75 15.20
CA MET A 52 5.64 -8.50 13.95
C MET A 52 5.34 -7.61 12.73
N TYR A 53 4.93 -6.36 12.96
CA TYR A 53 4.55 -5.40 11.93
C TYR A 53 5.54 -5.28 10.75
N PRO A 54 6.87 -5.07 10.95
CA PRO A 54 7.78 -4.91 9.82
C PRO A 54 7.84 -6.16 8.92
N VAL A 55 7.76 -7.35 9.53
CA VAL A 55 7.74 -8.62 8.78
C VAL A 55 6.47 -8.73 7.94
N VAL A 56 5.31 -8.38 8.52
CA VAL A 56 4.02 -8.41 7.84
C VAL A 56 3.98 -7.40 6.68
N VAL A 57 4.51 -6.20 6.86
CA VAL A 57 4.60 -5.18 5.80
C VAL A 57 5.43 -5.68 4.62
N VAL A 58 6.61 -6.25 4.88
CA VAL A 58 7.47 -6.81 3.82
C VAL A 58 6.76 -7.94 3.08
N PHE A 59 6.12 -8.83 3.83
CA PHE A 59 5.36 -9.94 3.24
C PHE A 59 4.24 -9.45 2.32
N ILE A 60 3.43 -8.48 2.77
CA ILE A 60 2.33 -7.91 1.97
C ILE A 60 2.86 -7.14 0.76
N TYR A 61 3.96 -6.42 0.92
CA TYR A 61 4.59 -5.74 -0.21
C TYR A 61 5.05 -6.72 -1.28
N CYS A 62 5.72 -7.82 -0.89
CA CYS A 62 6.13 -8.87 -1.81
C CYS A 62 4.92 -9.53 -2.46
N LEU A 63 3.90 -9.88 -1.67
CA LEU A 63 2.66 -10.47 -2.18
C LEU A 63 2.00 -9.56 -3.22
N ARG A 64 1.95 -8.25 -2.93
CA ARG A 64 1.43 -7.25 -3.87
C ARG A 64 2.23 -7.22 -5.16
N THR A 65 3.54 -7.10 -5.04
CA THR A 65 4.44 -6.86 -6.19
C THR A 65 4.53 -8.07 -7.10
N PHE A 66 4.66 -9.27 -6.53
CA PHE A 66 4.92 -10.49 -7.29
C PHE A 66 3.66 -11.28 -7.66
N VAL A 67 2.58 -11.16 -6.88
CA VAL A 67 1.38 -11.99 -7.05
C VAL A 67 0.17 -11.14 -7.43
N THR A 68 -0.29 -10.24 -6.56
CA THR A 68 -1.62 -9.65 -6.76
C THR A 68 -1.67 -8.54 -7.79
N LEU A 69 -0.63 -7.71 -7.94
CA LEU A 69 -0.55 -6.71 -9.00
C LEU A 69 -0.48 -7.35 -10.40
N PRO A 70 0.41 -8.33 -10.70
CA PRO A 70 0.45 -8.94 -12.03
C PRO A 70 -0.82 -9.74 -12.34
N ILE A 71 -1.43 -10.40 -11.34
CA ILE A 71 -2.73 -11.07 -11.51
C ILE A 71 -3.82 -10.05 -11.84
N THR A 72 -3.89 -8.93 -11.10
CA THR A 72 -4.89 -7.88 -11.34
C THR A 72 -4.75 -7.29 -12.75
N MET A 73 -3.52 -7.00 -13.18
CA MET A 73 -3.27 -6.47 -14.52
C MET A 73 -3.64 -7.46 -15.62
N ARG A 74 -3.36 -8.77 -15.44
CA ARG A 74 -3.79 -9.82 -16.37
C ARG A 74 -5.31 -9.96 -16.42
N LEU A 75 -5.97 -9.91 -15.26
CA LEU A 75 -7.42 -10.00 -15.15
C LEU A 75 -8.10 -8.80 -15.84
N HIS A 76 -7.57 -7.59 -15.63
CA HIS A 76 -8.00 -6.37 -16.31
C HIS A 76 -7.85 -6.46 -17.83
N LYS A 77 -6.75 -7.04 -18.32
CA LYS A 77 -6.50 -7.26 -19.76
C LYS A 77 -7.43 -8.32 -20.36
N HIS A 78 -7.81 -9.34 -19.58
CA HIS A 78 -8.63 -10.45 -20.05
C HIS A 78 -10.14 -10.14 -20.04
N TYR A 79 -10.61 -9.30 -19.11
CA TYR A 79 -12.02 -8.91 -18.99
C TYR A 79 -12.24 -7.39 -19.15
N PRO A 80 -11.86 -6.77 -20.29
CA PRO A 80 -11.98 -5.33 -20.47
C PRO A 80 -13.44 -4.85 -20.45
N LYS A 81 -14.40 -5.67 -20.92
CA LYS A 81 -15.83 -5.31 -21.00
C LYS A 81 -16.50 -5.13 -19.63
N PHE A 82 -16.03 -5.82 -18.58
CA PHE A 82 -16.60 -5.71 -17.24
C PHE A 82 -16.15 -4.44 -16.50
N ILE A 83 -15.06 -3.84 -16.95
CA ILE A 83 -14.33 -2.80 -16.21
C ILE A 83 -14.51 -1.45 -16.90
N LYS A 84 -14.41 -1.40 -18.24
CA LYS A 84 -14.45 -0.14 -18.99
C LYS A 84 -15.82 0.53 -19.04
N ASN A 85 -16.90 -0.22 -18.81
CA ASN A 85 -18.26 0.30 -18.98
C ASN A 85 -18.79 1.12 -17.80
N HIS A 86 -18.20 1.05 -16.60
CA HIS A 86 -18.77 1.72 -15.42
C HIS A 86 -17.80 2.40 -14.45
N LEU A 87 -16.49 2.05 -14.42
CA LEU A 87 -15.56 2.59 -13.40
C LEU A 87 -14.17 2.85 -13.98
N SER A 88 -13.53 3.94 -13.57
CA SER A 88 -12.16 4.27 -14.04
C SER A 88 -11.12 3.35 -13.40
N GLU A 89 -10.08 2.99 -14.17
CA GLU A 89 -9.01 2.05 -13.77
C GLU A 89 -8.30 2.48 -12.46
N SER A 90 -8.35 3.78 -12.15
CA SER A 90 -7.82 4.40 -10.94
C SER A 90 -8.49 3.92 -9.64
N TYR A 91 -9.69 3.31 -9.70
CA TYR A 91 -10.39 2.76 -8.52
C TYR A 91 -10.51 1.24 -8.57
N THR A 92 -10.72 0.65 -9.75
CA THR A 92 -10.92 -0.80 -9.89
C THR A 92 -9.64 -1.58 -9.63
N VAL A 93 -8.48 -1.07 -10.06
CA VAL A 93 -7.19 -1.75 -9.86
C VAL A 93 -6.83 -1.80 -8.37
N PRO A 94 -6.84 -0.69 -7.60
CA PRO A 94 -6.59 -0.75 -6.15
C PRO A 94 -7.59 -1.63 -5.40
N LEU A 95 -8.87 -1.59 -5.78
CA LEU A 95 -9.90 -2.39 -5.13
C LEU A 95 -9.69 -3.90 -5.36
N THR A 96 -9.35 -4.30 -6.58
CA THR A 96 -9.06 -5.71 -6.91
C THR A 96 -7.80 -6.19 -6.21
N VAL A 97 -6.74 -5.38 -6.17
CA VAL A 97 -5.51 -5.69 -5.42
C VAL A 97 -5.80 -5.86 -3.93
N MET A 98 -6.61 -4.97 -3.34
CA MET A 98 -7.04 -5.10 -1.94
C MET A 98 -7.83 -6.38 -1.72
N MET A 99 -8.80 -6.68 -2.59
CA MET A 99 -9.62 -7.89 -2.49
C MET A 99 -8.73 -9.13 -2.48
N LEU A 100 -7.80 -9.26 -3.43
CA LEU A 100 -6.87 -10.39 -3.49
C LEU A 100 -5.94 -10.47 -2.27
N ASN A 101 -5.37 -9.33 -1.85
CA ASN A 101 -4.50 -9.29 -0.68
C ASN A 101 -5.25 -9.73 0.59
N VAL A 102 -6.46 -9.21 0.83
CA VAL A 102 -7.28 -9.58 1.99
C VAL A 102 -7.67 -11.06 1.91
N SER A 103 -8.04 -11.58 0.74
CA SER A 103 -8.36 -13.00 0.56
C SER A 103 -7.19 -13.92 0.93
N ILE A 104 -5.97 -13.61 0.45
CA ILE A 104 -4.77 -14.42 0.71
C ILE A 104 -4.37 -14.33 2.18
N MET A 105 -4.37 -13.13 2.77
CA MET A 105 -4.05 -12.95 4.18
C MET A 105 -5.04 -13.67 5.09
N MET A 106 -6.33 -13.60 4.77
CA MET A 106 -7.36 -14.30 5.52
C MET A 106 -7.25 -15.81 5.40
N LEU A 107 -6.81 -16.31 4.23
CA LEU A 107 -6.64 -17.74 4.00
C LEU A 107 -5.46 -18.24 4.82
N TRP A 108 -4.35 -17.51 4.78
CA TRP A 108 -3.18 -17.77 5.63
C TRP A 108 -3.52 -17.76 7.13
N LEU A 109 -4.28 -16.75 7.57
CA LEU A 109 -4.71 -16.63 8.97
C LEU A 109 -5.62 -17.80 9.38
N THR A 110 -6.57 -18.18 8.53
CA THR A 110 -7.49 -19.27 8.86
C THR A 110 -6.76 -20.62 8.90
N GLU A 111 -5.77 -20.82 8.03
CA GLU A 111 -4.91 -22.01 8.03
C GLU A 111 -4.01 -22.09 9.27
N MET A 112 -3.36 -21.00 9.66
CA MET A 112 -2.52 -20.98 10.87
C MET A 112 -3.33 -21.18 12.16
N TYR A 113 -4.56 -20.68 12.20
CA TYR A 113 -5.44 -20.74 13.37
C TYR A 113 -6.52 -21.82 13.24
N HIS A 114 -6.28 -22.87 12.43
CA HIS A 114 -7.23 -23.97 12.19
C HIS A 114 -7.68 -24.66 13.49
N ARG A 115 -6.87 -24.61 14.56
CA ARG A 115 -7.26 -25.11 15.90
C ARG A 115 -8.29 -24.25 16.64
N LEU A 116 -8.51 -23.00 16.23
CA LEU A 116 -9.41 -22.04 16.90
C LEU A 116 -10.82 -21.99 16.30
N TYR A 117 -11.03 -22.53 15.09
CA TYR A 117 -12.33 -22.53 14.41
C TYR A 117 -12.69 -23.94 13.94
N PRO A 118 -13.63 -24.64 14.59
CA PRO A 118 -14.06 -25.98 14.16
C PRO A 118 -14.81 -25.97 12.81
N GLN A 119 -15.17 -24.78 12.30
CA GLN A 119 -15.77 -24.58 10.98
C GLN A 119 -14.98 -23.54 10.19
N PHE A 120 -14.07 -24.01 9.33
CA PHE A 120 -13.14 -23.20 8.53
C PHE A 120 -13.85 -22.16 7.66
N LEU A 121 -14.85 -22.57 6.88
CA LEU A 121 -15.49 -21.75 5.86
C LEU A 121 -16.31 -20.56 6.40
N PRO A 122 -17.22 -20.72 7.39
CA PRO A 122 -17.97 -19.59 7.93
C PRO A 122 -17.09 -18.62 8.72
N GLY A 123 -16.08 -19.12 9.45
CA GLY A 123 -15.11 -18.26 10.15
C GLY A 123 -14.27 -17.41 9.19
N TYR A 124 -13.80 -18.04 8.10
CA TYR A 124 -13.09 -17.35 7.03
C TYR A 124 -13.93 -16.24 6.40
N LEU A 125 -15.13 -16.57 5.93
CA LEU A 125 -16.02 -15.61 5.24
C LEU A 125 -16.41 -14.45 6.15
N MET A 126 -16.81 -14.73 7.40
CA MET A 126 -17.23 -13.70 8.35
C MET A 126 -16.09 -12.71 8.63
N ASN A 127 -14.87 -13.19 8.82
CA ASN A 127 -13.72 -12.33 9.12
C ASN A 127 -13.18 -11.65 7.86
N TRP A 128 -13.29 -12.28 6.70
CA TRP A 128 -12.99 -11.69 5.40
C TRP A 128 -13.91 -10.51 5.11
N VAL A 129 -15.23 -10.68 5.24
CA VAL A 129 -16.22 -9.61 5.02
C VAL A 129 -15.93 -8.44 5.96
N LYS A 130 -15.79 -8.68 7.27
CA LYS A 130 -15.47 -7.63 8.25
C LYS A 130 -14.20 -6.86 7.89
N THR A 131 -13.13 -7.57 7.54
CA THR A 131 -11.85 -6.94 7.20
C THR A 131 -11.96 -6.14 5.91
N PHE A 132 -12.61 -6.68 4.88
CA PHE A 132 -12.76 -6.01 3.58
C PHE A 132 -13.64 -4.75 3.68
N PHE A 133 -14.78 -4.83 4.38
CA PHE A 133 -15.68 -3.70 4.58
C PHE A 133 -15.09 -2.58 5.43
N VAL A 134 -14.13 -2.88 6.31
CA VAL A 134 -13.38 -1.86 7.05
C VAL A 134 -12.23 -1.32 6.19
N ALA A 135 -11.52 -2.19 5.48
CA ALA A 135 -10.35 -1.82 4.69
C ALA A 135 -10.70 -0.85 3.55
N VAL A 136 -11.76 -1.13 2.80
CA VAL A 136 -12.10 -0.37 1.58
C VAL A 136 -12.42 1.09 1.90
N PRO A 137 -13.33 1.42 2.84
CA PRO A 137 -13.61 2.80 3.22
C PRO A 137 -12.38 3.52 3.78
N ILE A 138 -11.62 2.87 4.66
CA ILE A 138 -10.40 3.47 5.23
C ILE A 138 -9.41 3.81 4.12
N PHE A 139 -9.21 2.89 3.16
CA PHE A 139 -8.26 3.12 2.08
C PHE A 139 -8.70 4.29 1.19
N PHE A 140 -9.94 4.28 0.71
CA PHE A 140 -10.40 5.28 -0.27
C PHE A 140 -10.71 6.65 0.35
N LEU A 141 -11.24 6.70 1.57
CA LEU A 141 -11.70 7.94 2.20
C LEU A 141 -10.64 8.60 3.08
N ILE A 142 -9.72 7.83 3.65
CA ILE A 142 -8.75 8.35 4.63
C ILE A 142 -7.33 8.23 4.08
N VAL A 143 -6.86 7.01 3.86
CA VAL A 143 -5.44 6.75 3.57
C VAL A 143 -5.00 7.32 2.22
N ARG A 144 -5.77 7.05 1.16
CA ARG A 144 -5.48 7.53 -0.20
C ARG A 144 -5.40 9.06 -0.29
N PRO A 145 -6.44 9.83 0.10
CA PRO A 145 -6.39 11.28 -0.03
C PRO A 145 -5.33 11.92 0.86
N ILE A 146 -5.13 11.43 2.10
CA ILE A 146 -4.13 11.99 3.02
C ILE A 146 -2.72 11.78 2.48
N ILE A 147 -2.38 10.56 2.04
CA ILE A 147 -1.03 10.28 1.51
C ILE A 147 -0.77 11.11 0.25
N LEU A 148 -1.73 11.19 -0.68
CA LEU A 148 -1.56 11.98 -1.89
C LEU A 148 -1.40 13.47 -1.56
N ALA A 149 -2.23 14.03 -0.69
CA ALA A 149 -2.12 15.41 -0.26
C ALA A 149 -0.76 15.72 0.39
N ILE A 150 -0.26 14.84 1.25
CA ILE A 150 1.07 14.98 1.88
C ILE A 150 2.18 14.92 0.82
N PHE A 151 2.11 13.97 -0.10
CA PHE A 151 3.11 13.83 -1.15
C PHE A 151 3.10 15.00 -2.13
N ASP A 152 1.93 15.49 -2.52
CA ASP A 152 1.78 16.65 -3.40
C ASP A 152 2.31 17.91 -2.70
N TYR A 153 1.97 18.10 -1.42
CA TYR A 153 2.52 19.20 -0.61
C TYR A 153 4.05 19.13 -0.52
N LEU A 154 4.60 17.95 -0.24
CA LEU A 154 6.05 17.74 -0.14
C LEU A 154 6.76 17.97 -1.49
N ARG A 155 6.18 17.48 -2.60
CA ARG A 155 6.75 17.67 -3.94
C ARG A 155 6.73 19.13 -4.38
N ASN A 156 5.68 19.87 -4.04
CA ASN A 156 5.60 21.31 -4.30
C ASN A 156 6.60 22.10 -3.46
N ARG A 157 6.86 21.66 -2.22
CA ARG A 157 7.81 22.32 -1.32
C ARG A 157 9.27 21.98 -1.61
N PHE A 158 9.53 20.82 -2.20
CA PHE A 158 10.87 20.36 -2.59
C PHE A 158 10.86 19.92 -4.06
N PRO A 159 10.74 20.87 -5.02
CA PRO A 159 10.76 20.57 -6.44
C PRO A 159 12.09 19.91 -6.82
N VAL A 160 12.05 19.01 -7.80
CA VAL A 160 13.28 18.46 -8.40
C VAL A 160 14.00 19.64 -9.04
N GLU A 161 15.17 20.02 -8.54
CA GLU A 161 16.05 20.96 -9.24
C GLU A 161 16.19 20.46 -10.68
N PRO A 162 15.80 21.27 -11.68
CA PRO A 162 15.84 20.83 -13.05
C PRO A 162 17.31 20.57 -13.40
N LEU A 163 17.66 19.30 -13.55
CA LEU A 163 18.90 18.86 -14.21
C LEU A 163 19.04 19.41 -15.64
N ILE A 164 18.05 20.17 -16.13
CA ILE A 164 18.05 20.89 -17.40
C ILE A 164 18.99 22.10 -17.34
N GLU A 165 19.01 22.87 -16.24
CA GLU A 165 19.85 24.09 -16.16
C GLU A 165 21.36 23.75 -16.14
N LYS A 166 21.72 22.57 -15.65
CA LYS A 166 23.11 22.09 -15.65
C LYS A 166 23.58 21.56 -17.02
N MET A 167 22.68 21.13 -17.89
CA MET A 167 23.04 20.71 -19.26
C MET A 167 23.12 21.92 -20.19
N GLU A 168 22.29 22.93 -19.98
CA GLU A 168 22.27 24.16 -20.78
C GLU A 168 23.53 25.02 -20.53
N ASP A 169 23.96 25.17 -19.26
CA ASP A 169 25.24 25.83 -18.92
C ASP A 169 26.47 25.10 -19.50
N THR A 170 26.42 23.76 -19.60
CA THR A 170 27.54 22.97 -20.17
C THR A 170 27.56 23.03 -21.69
N LEU A 171 26.40 23.21 -22.34
CA LEU A 171 26.30 23.42 -23.79
C LEU A 171 26.69 24.85 -24.21
N GLU A 172 26.34 25.87 -23.41
CA GLU A 172 26.74 27.25 -23.69
C GLU A 172 28.24 27.49 -23.44
N THR A 173 28.84 26.84 -22.43
CA THR A 173 30.29 26.93 -22.18
C THR A 173 31.13 26.08 -23.14
N GLY A 174 30.58 24.99 -23.69
CA GLY A 174 31.22 24.18 -24.73
C GLY A 174 31.20 24.80 -26.14
N HIS A 175 30.42 25.85 -26.37
CA HIS A 175 30.37 26.58 -27.65
C HIS A 175 31.25 27.85 -27.67
N ARG A 176 31.92 28.18 -26.55
CA ARG A 176 32.81 29.35 -26.41
C ARG A 176 34.28 28.99 -26.15
N ALA A 177 34.68 27.76 -26.43
CA ALA A 177 36.08 27.31 -26.36
C ALA A 177 36.61 26.94 -27.75
#